data_AF-A0A3A6NKZ4-F1
#
_entry.id   AF-A0A3A6NKZ4-F1
#
_cell.length_a   1.000
_cell.length_b   1.000
_cell.length_c   1.000
_cell.angle_alpha   90.00
_cell.angle_beta   90.00
_cell.angle_gamma   90.00
#
_symmetry.space_group_name_H-M   'P 1'
#
loop_
_entity.id
_entity.type
_entity.pdbx_description
1 polymer ?
#
loop_
_entity_poly.entity_id
_entity_poly.type
_entity_poly.pdbx_seq_one_letter_code
_entity_poly.pdbx_strand_id
1 'polypeptide(L)'
;MKNAHFIGWSPMFHWTDQKIGVHGFYCVLALTLLSLFARELHQKGFDVSMETALKELSRVYEVAHIYSPESKQKDVFTLSERSELQQKLLDAFGLTERHVNG
;
A
#
# COMPACT_ATOMS: atom_id res chain seq x y z
N MET A 1 11.49 -2.94 -18.79
CA MET A 1 11.13 -3.00 -17.36
C MET A 1 10.51 -4.38 -17.11
N LYS A 2 11.18 -5.27 -16.38
CA LYS A 2 10.89 -6.72 -16.37
C LYS A 2 9.82 -7.16 -15.36
N ASN A 3 9.42 -6.32 -14.40
CA ASN A 3 8.35 -6.62 -13.44
C ASN A 3 7.27 -5.52 -13.49
N ALA A 4 6.17 -5.81 -14.19
CA ALA A 4 5.06 -4.89 -14.44
C ALA A 4 3.99 -4.88 -13.33
N HIS A 5 4.20 -5.60 -12.22
CA HIS A 5 3.15 -5.80 -11.20
C HIS A 5 2.79 -4.54 -10.41
N PHE A 6 3.69 -3.55 -10.32
CA PHE A 6 3.44 -2.30 -9.58
C PHE A 6 3.57 -1.04 -10.44
N ILE A 7 4.44 -1.06 -11.47
CA ILE A 7 4.60 0.04 -12.43
C ILE A 7 4.75 -0.59 -13.82
N GLY A 8 3.60 -0.93 -14.42
CA GLY A 8 3.53 -1.45 -15.79
C GLY A 8 3.28 -0.33 -16.78
N TRP A 9 4.07 -0.28 -17.85
CA TRP A 9 3.81 0.58 -19.01
C TRP A 9 3.15 -0.28 -20.10
N SER A 10 1.81 -0.26 -20.23
CA SER A 10 1.11 -1.02 -21.28
C SER A 10 -0.33 -0.51 -21.53
N PRO A 11 -0.82 -0.35 -22.79
CA PRO A 11 -0.14 -0.09 -24.07
C PRO A 11 -0.47 1.30 -24.68
N MET A 12 0.45 1.80 -25.50
CA MET A 12 0.46 3.15 -26.10
C MET A 12 -0.47 3.35 -27.30
N PHE A 13 -1.08 2.30 -27.86
CA PHE A 13 -1.78 2.38 -29.16
C PHE A 13 -3.21 2.93 -29.11
N HIS A 14 -3.74 3.25 -27.93
CA HIS A 14 -5.11 3.77 -27.76
C HIS A 14 -5.17 5.11 -27.00
N TRP A 15 -4.02 5.71 -26.68
CA TRP A 15 -3.90 6.86 -25.79
C TRP A 15 -3.50 8.11 -26.58
N THR A 16 -4.20 9.21 -26.33
CA THR A 16 -3.84 10.52 -26.87
C THR A 16 -2.53 11.02 -26.24
N ASP A 17 -1.81 11.93 -26.90
CA ASP A 17 -0.55 12.50 -26.39
C ASP A 17 -0.69 13.03 -24.95
N GLN A 18 -1.85 13.60 -24.62
CA GLN A 18 -2.19 14.03 -23.26
C GLN A 18 -2.18 12.86 -22.25
N LYS A 19 -2.75 11.70 -22.59
CA LYS A 19 -2.77 10.52 -21.73
C LYS A 19 -1.38 9.92 -21.55
N ILE A 20 -0.53 9.99 -22.58
CA ILE A 20 0.87 9.55 -22.51
C ILE A 20 1.66 10.43 -21.54
N GLY A 21 1.52 11.77 -21.64
CA GLY A 21 2.17 12.71 -20.72
C GLY A 21 1.75 12.51 -19.26
N VAL A 22 0.45 12.33 -19.02
CA VAL A 22 -0.09 12.05 -17.69
C VAL A 22 0.44 10.73 -17.12
N HIS A 23 0.47 9.66 -17.92
CA HIS A 23 1.02 8.38 -17.47
C HIS A 23 2.52 8.47 -17.14
N GLY A 24 3.30 9.16 -18.00
CA GLY A 24 4.72 9.41 -17.74
C GLY A 24 4.95 10.10 -16.39
N PHE A 25 4.14 11.13 -16.09
CA PHE A 25 4.18 11.79 -14.79
C PHE A 25 3.85 10.84 -13.63
N TYR A 26 2.77 10.06 -13.72
CA TYR A 26 2.42 9.08 -12.68
C TYR A 26 3.51 8.03 -12.47
N CYS A 27 4.17 7.56 -13.54
CA CYS A 27 5.27 6.60 -13.43
C CYS A 27 6.46 7.19 -12.67
N VAL A 28 6.86 8.44 -12.98
CA VAL A 28 7.96 9.11 -12.28
C VAL A 28 7.60 9.36 -10.82
N LEU A 29 6.37 9.80 -10.54
CA LEU A 29 5.88 9.99 -9.19
C LEU A 29 5.89 8.68 -8.40
N ALA A 30 5.36 7.60 -8.97
CA ALA A 30 5.34 6.28 -8.34
C ALA A 30 6.75 5.77 -8.04
N LEU A 31 7.68 5.87 -9.00
CA LEU A 31 9.09 5.50 -8.78
C LEU A 31 9.76 6.36 -7.70
N THR A 32 9.44 7.64 -7.64
CA THR A 32 9.97 8.55 -6.61
C THR A 32 9.49 8.14 -5.23
N LEU A 33 8.18 7.90 -5.08
CA LEU A 33 7.59 7.43 -3.82
C LEU A 33 8.16 6.07 -3.40
N LEU A 34 8.29 5.13 -4.32
CA LEU A 34 8.92 3.83 -4.05
C LEU A 34 10.38 3.97 -3.61
N SER A 35 11.13 4.90 -4.21
CA SER A 35 12.53 5.13 -3.85
C SER A 35 12.67 5.72 -2.44
N LEU A 36 11.77 6.62 -2.06
CA LEU A 36 11.69 7.16 -0.70
C LEU A 36 11.34 6.07 0.31
N PHE A 37 10.34 5.26 -0.02
CA PHE A 37 9.93 4.12 0.79
C PHE A 37 11.07 3.10 0.96
N ALA A 38 11.82 2.78 -0.11
CA ALA A 38 12.98 1.90 -0.06
C ALA A 38 14.04 2.41 0.90
N ARG A 39 14.35 3.72 0.78
CA ARG A 39 15.33 4.39 1.64
C ARG A 39 14.90 4.34 3.10
N GLU A 40 13.63 4.59 3.39
CA GLU A 40 13.11 4.57 4.76
C GLU A 40 13.14 3.16 5.35
N LEU A 41 12.79 2.13 4.59
CA LEU A 41 12.92 0.72 5.00
C LEU A 41 14.36 0.38 5.37
N HIS A 42 15.31 0.73 4.50
CA HIS A 42 16.74 0.49 4.75
C HIS A 42 17.23 1.25 6.00
N GLN A 43 16.80 2.50 6.17
CA GLN A 43 17.15 3.30 7.36
C GLN A 43 16.61 2.70 8.66
N LYS A 44 15.47 2.01 8.60
CA LYS A 44 14.86 1.31 9.74
C LYS A 44 15.35 -0.13 9.92
N GLY A 45 16.33 -0.58 9.12
CA GLY A 45 16.99 -1.87 9.28
C GLY A 45 16.21 -3.06 8.70
N PHE A 46 15.26 -2.81 7.79
CA PHE A 46 14.56 -3.89 7.09
C PHE A 46 15.40 -4.45 5.94
N ASP A 47 15.71 -5.74 5.99
CA ASP A 47 16.34 -6.48 4.88
C ASP A 47 15.27 -7.29 4.13
N VAL A 48 14.40 -6.57 3.40
CA VAL A 48 13.36 -7.17 2.56
C VAL A 48 13.34 -6.52 1.19
N SER A 49 13.01 -7.30 0.16
CA SER A 49 12.86 -6.74 -1.18
C SER A 49 11.69 -5.76 -1.22
N MET A 50 11.80 -4.73 -2.08
CA MET A 50 10.72 -3.77 -2.32
C MET A 50 9.40 -4.48 -2.71
N GLU A 51 9.49 -5.50 -3.57
CA GLU A 51 8.35 -6.29 -4.00
C GLU A 51 7.68 -7.01 -2.82
N THR A 52 8.46 -7.60 -1.94
CA THR A 52 7.98 -8.25 -0.72
C THR A 52 7.31 -7.23 0.20
N ALA A 53 7.95 -6.08 0.46
CA ALA A 53 7.39 -5.04 1.33
C ALA A 53 6.04 -4.52 0.82
N LEU A 54 5.94 -4.22 -0.48
CA LEU A 54 4.69 -3.79 -1.11
C LEU A 54 3.63 -4.89 -1.05
N LYS A 55 4.01 -6.14 -1.29
CA LYS A 55 3.08 -7.28 -1.22
C LYS A 55 2.54 -7.48 0.20
N GLU A 56 3.40 -7.43 1.21
CA GLU A 56 2.97 -7.55 2.61
C GLU A 56 2.02 -6.42 3.00
N LEU A 57 2.35 -5.16 2.65
CA LEU A 57 1.48 -4.01 2.93
C LEU A 57 0.15 -4.07 2.16
N SER A 58 0.16 -4.52 0.90
CA SER A 58 -1.06 -4.66 0.09
C SER A 58 -2.04 -5.71 0.63
N ARG A 59 -1.59 -6.57 1.54
CA ARG A 59 -2.37 -7.64 2.18
C ARG A 59 -2.82 -7.29 3.59
N VAL A 60 -2.58 -6.06 4.05
CA VAL A 60 -3.20 -5.53 5.27
C VAL A 60 -4.56 -4.99 4.88
N TYR A 61 -5.62 -5.55 5.46
CA TYR A 61 -6.99 -5.14 5.18
C TYR A 61 -7.66 -4.62 6.45
N GLU A 62 -8.54 -3.64 6.28
CA GLU A 62 -9.52 -3.26 7.29
C GLU A 62 -10.79 -4.10 7.10
N VAL A 63 -11.27 -4.69 8.19
CA VAL A 63 -12.44 -5.55 8.26
C VAL A 63 -13.51 -4.80 9.05
N ALA A 64 -14.63 -4.53 8.39
CA ALA A 64 -15.79 -3.91 9.01
C ALA A 64 -16.77 -5.00 9.49
N HIS A 65 -16.99 -5.07 10.80
CA HIS A 65 -18.08 -5.82 11.41
C HIS A 65 -19.31 -4.93 11.44
N ILE A 66 -20.21 -5.12 10.48
CA ILE A 66 -21.46 -4.37 10.37
C ILE A 66 -22.56 -5.13 11.09
N TYR A 67 -23.18 -4.50 12.08
CA TYR A 67 -24.27 -5.07 12.84
C TYR A 67 -25.62 -4.56 12.33
N SER A 68 -26.67 -5.36 12.54
CA SER A 68 -28.04 -4.92 12.19
C SER A 68 -28.41 -3.64 12.95
N PRO A 69 -29.17 -2.71 12.35
CA PRO A 69 -29.69 -1.52 13.04
C PRO A 69 -30.51 -1.83 14.30
N GLU A 70 -31.07 -3.04 14.38
CA GLU A 70 -31.84 -3.54 15.52
C GLU A 70 -30.96 -4.03 16.68
N SER A 71 -29.67 -4.26 16.40
CA SER A 71 -28.68 -4.62 17.41
C SER A 71 -28.22 -3.36 18.15
N LYS A 72 -27.99 -3.47 19.47
CA LYS A 72 -27.36 -2.40 20.26
C LYS A 72 -25.84 -2.30 20.07
N GLN A 73 -25.25 -3.16 19.24
CA GLN A 73 -23.83 -3.15 18.93
C GLN A 73 -23.55 -2.15 17.81
N LYS A 74 -22.50 -1.35 18.00
CA LYS A 74 -21.99 -0.43 16.97
C LYS A 74 -21.15 -1.20 15.97
N ASP A 75 -21.15 -0.74 14.73
CA ASP A 75 -20.21 -1.23 13.72
C ASP A 75 -18.77 -1.07 14.22
N VAL A 76 -17.95 -2.10 14.03
CA VAL A 76 -16.56 -2.13 14.50
C VAL A 76 -15.64 -2.36 13.31
N PHE A 77 -14.67 -1.47 13.15
CA PHE A 77 -13.58 -1.64 12.18
C PHE A 77 -12.37 -2.23 12.90
N THR A 78 -11.84 -3.32 12.37
CA THR A 78 -10.62 -3.97 12.86
C THR A 78 -9.71 -4.32 11.70
N LEU A 79 -8.41 -4.23 11.90
CA LEU A 79 -7.47 -4.70 10.89
C LEU A 79 -7.39 -6.24 10.91
N SER A 80 -7.15 -6.83 9.75
CA SER A 80 -7.02 -8.28 9.55
C SER A 80 -5.90 -8.89 10.39
N GLU A 81 -5.90 -10.22 10.54
CA GLU A 81 -4.76 -10.95 11.10
C GLU A 81 -3.49 -10.66 10.28
N ARG A 82 -2.36 -10.49 10.95
CA ARG A 82 -1.11 -9.99 10.34
C ARG A 82 0.04 -10.95 10.56
N SER A 83 0.89 -11.07 9.55
CA SER A 83 2.22 -11.68 9.71
C SER A 83 3.10 -10.81 10.63
N GLU A 84 4.12 -11.41 11.25
CA GLU A 84 5.10 -10.64 12.03
C GLU A 84 5.77 -9.53 11.21
N LEU A 85 6.00 -9.79 9.91
CA LEU A 85 6.59 -8.80 9.01
C LEU A 85 5.63 -7.64 8.73
N GLN A 86 4.34 -7.92 8.51
CA GLN A 86 3.31 -6.89 8.36
C GLN A 86 3.22 -6.01 9.60
N GLN A 87 3.21 -6.61 10.79
CA GLN A 87 3.15 -5.84 12.04
C GLN A 87 4.38 -4.93 12.20
N LYS A 88 5.59 -5.48 12.00
CA LYS A 88 6.84 -4.70 12.05
C LYS A 88 6.83 -3.54 11.05
N LEU A 89 6.33 -3.77 9.83
CA LEU A 89 6.21 -2.73 8.83
C LEU A 89 5.21 -1.64 9.26
N LEU A 90 4.01 -2.01 9.73
CA LEU A 90 3.02 -1.04 10.18
C LEU A 90 3.53 -0.19 11.34
N ASP A 91 4.20 -0.80 12.31
CA ASP A 91 4.77 -0.09 13.46
C ASP A 91 5.91 0.83 13.03
N ALA A 92 6.78 0.35 12.14
CA ALA A 92 7.85 1.18 11.58
C ALA A 92 7.30 2.45 10.93
N PHE A 93 6.17 2.39 10.22
CA PHE A 93 5.55 3.53 9.56
C PHE A 93 4.49 4.27 10.42
N GLY A 94 4.30 3.88 11.68
CA GLY A 94 3.30 4.50 12.56
C GLY A 94 1.86 4.35 12.06
N LEU A 95 1.57 3.28 11.32
CA LEU A 95 0.26 3.03 10.71
C LEU A 95 -0.70 2.31 11.67
N THR A 96 -0.18 1.62 12.68
CA THR A 96 -0.99 0.93 13.70
C THR A 96 -1.83 1.92 14.52
N GLU A 97 -1.25 3.07 14.90
CA GLU A 97 -1.90 4.07 15.76
C GLU A 97 -2.98 4.90 15.04
N ARG A 98 -2.85 5.06 13.72
CA ARG A 98 -3.80 5.84 12.91
C ARG A 98 -5.14 5.15 12.74
N HIS A 99 -5.19 3.82 12.80
CA HIS A 99 -6.45 3.06 12.75
C HIS A 99 -7.23 3.10 14.07
N VAL A 100 -6.55 3.23 15.22
CA VAL A 100 -7.23 3.23 16.54
C VAL A 100 -7.96 4.56 16.81
N ASN A 101 -7.57 5.64 16.13
CA ASN A 101 -8.12 6.98 16.31
C ASN A 101 -9.04 7.44 15.16
N GLY A 102 -9.40 6.54 14.25
CA GLY A 102 -10.31 6.79 13.11
C GLY A 102 -11.77 6.54 13.45
#